data_AF-A0A139DKE6-F1
#
_entry.id   AF-A0A139DKE6-F1
#
_cell.length_a   1.000
_cell.length_b   1.000
_cell.length_c   1.000
_cell.angle_alpha   90.00
_cell.angle_beta   90.00
_cell.angle_gamma   90.00
#
_symmetry.space_group_name_H-M   'P 1'
#
loop_
_entity.id
_entity.type
_entity.pdbx_description
1 polymer ?
#
loop_
_entity_poly.entity_id
_entity_poly.type
_entity_poly.pdbx_seq_one_letter_code
_entity_poly.pdbx_strand_id
1 'polypeptide(L)'
;MKKTPATTAKRLNSPRQLRALKALRQGPQTVRSLLDQAGGNGIPQLVASLRRKGLVIQTADHEGEDRDHRPVRYGTYSLAPESKPLADELLEEFISREV
;
A
#
# COMPACT_ATOMS: atom_id res chain seq x y z
N MET A 1 -11.66 -13.56 -30.76
CA MET A 1 -10.76 -12.56 -30.14
C MET A 1 -11.43 -12.02 -28.88
N LYS A 2 -10.91 -12.31 -27.68
CA LYS A 2 -11.46 -11.72 -26.44
C LYS A 2 -10.96 -10.27 -26.36
N LYS A 3 -11.88 -9.31 -26.37
CA LYS A 3 -11.58 -7.88 -26.17
C LYS A 3 -10.98 -7.73 -24.77
N THR A 4 -9.71 -7.32 -24.68
CA THR A 4 -9.09 -6.90 -23.42
C THR A 4 -9.80 -5.62 -22.98
N PRO A 5 -10.47 -5.57 -21.81
CA PRO A 5 -11.10 -4.34 -21.37
C PRO A 5 -10.05 -3.27 -21.08
N ALA A 6 -10.44 -2.01 -21.28
CA ALA A 6 -9.62 -0.82 -21.13
C ALA A 6 -8.96 -0.72 -19.75
N THR A 7 -7.87 0.05 -19.69
CA THR A 7 -7.03 0.33 -18.51
C THR A 7 -7.80 1.04 -17.39
N THR A 8 -8.66 0.34 -16.66
CA THR A 8 -9.38 0.85 -15.47
C THR A 8 -8.48 0.91 -14.23
N ALA A 9 -7.16 1.04 -14.40
CA ALA A 9 -6.16 0.84 -13.36
C ALA A 9 -6.04 2.00 -12.35
N LYS A 10 -6.78 3.10 -12.54
CA LYS A 10 -6.58 4.34 -11.81
C LYS A 10 -7.34 4.47 -10.49
N ARG A 11 -8.09 3.46 -10.02
CA ARG A 11 -9.00 3.62 -8.86
C ARG A 11 -8.69 2.67 -7.72
N LEU A 12 -8.95 3.04 -6.47
CA LEU A 12 -8.96 2.07 -5.36
C LEU A 12 -10.23 1.20 -5.42
N ASN A 13 -10.07 -0.09 -5.16
CA ASN A 13 -11.12 -1.10 -5.35
C ASN A 13 -11.64 -1.68 -4.03
N SER A 14 -11.05 -1.30 -2.89
CA SER A 14 -11.49 -1.82 -1.59
C SER A 14 -11.12 -0.90 -0.44
N PRO A 15 -11.88 -0.94 0.67
CA PRO A 15 -11.52 -0.26 1.91
C PRO A 15 -10.14 -0.68 2.46
N ARG A 16 -9.67 -1.90 2.16
CA ARG A 16 -8.33 -2.36 2.55
C ARG A 16 -7.23 -1.56 1.85
N GLN A 17 -7.39 -1.33 0.54
CA GLN A 17 -6.45 -0.50 -0.22
C GLN A 17 -6.46 0.95 0.27
N LEU A 18 -7.64 1.50 0.60
CA LEU A 18 -7.78 2.82 1.22
C LEU A 18 -6.95 2.92 2.50
N ARG A 19 -7.17 2.00 3.45
CA ARG A 19 -6.47 2.02 4.75
C ARG A 19 -4.95 1.88 4.59
N ALA A 20 -4.50 0.96 3.76
CA ALA A 20 -3.07 0.77 3.50
C ALA A 20 -2.43 1.99 2.84
N LEU A 21 -3.09 2.59 1.83
CA LEU A 21 -2.56 3.77 1.15
C LEU A 21 -2.52 4.99 2.08
N LYS A 22 -3.54 5.19 2.93
CA LYS A 22 -3.54 6.24 3.96
C LYS A 22 -2.33 6.11 4.88
N ALA A 23 -2.00 4.91 5.32
CA ALA A 23 -0.84 4.69 6.18
C ALA A 23 0.50 4.92 5.47
N LEU A 24 0.66 4.38 4.26
CA LEU A 24 1.87 4.62 3.45
C LEU A 24 2.08 6.10 3.12
N ARG A 25 0.98 6.87 3.00
CA ARG A 25 1.00 8.31 2.77
C ARG A 25 1.49 9.11 4.00
N GLN A 26 1.30 8.56 5.20
CA GLN A 26 1.79 9.14 6.47
C GLN A 26 3.27 8.84 6.71
N GLY A 27 3.78 7.70 6.23
CA GLY A 27 5.19 7.36 6.32
C GLY A 27 5.47 5.89 5.99
N PRO A 28 6.75 5.47 6.04
CA PRO A 28 7.13 4.07 5.85
C PRO A 28 6.41 3.14 6.83
N GLN A 29 5.93 2.01 6.36
CA GLN A 29 5.20 1.03 7.15
C GLN A 29 5.86 -0.35 7.08
N THR A 30 5.93 -1.07 8.19
CA THR A 30 6.31 -2.49 8.18
C THR A 30 5.17 -3.35 7.61
N VAL A 31 5.50 -4.57 7.17
CA VAL A 31 4.48 -5.57 6.78
C VAL A 31 3.45 -5.79 7.89
N ARG A 32 3.92 -5.87 9.15
CA ARG A 32 3.05 -6.08 10.30
C ARG A 32 2.10 -4.89 10.53
N SER A 33 2.62 -3.67 10.46
CA SER A 33 1.81 -2.46 10.62
C SER A 33 0.72 -2.37 9.55
N LEU A 34 1.06 -2.65 8.28
CA LEU A 34 0.08 -2.68 7.19
C LEU A 34 -0.96 -3.78 7.37
N LEU A 35 -0.59 -4.94 7.91
CA LEU A 35 -1.53 -6.03 8.22
C LEU A 35 -2.59 -5.56 9.22
N ASP A 36 -2.14 -4.91 10.30
CA ASP A 36 -3.00 -4.40 11.35
C ASP A 36 -3.91 -3.26 10.84
N GLN A 37 -3.36 -2.30 10.08
CA GLN A 37 -4.12 -1.16 9.56
C GLN A 37 -5.05 -1.52 8.40
N ALA A 38 -4.61 -2.35 7.45
CA ALA A 38 -5.43 -2.76 6.31
C ALA A 38 -6.55 -3.73 6.74
N GLY A 39 -6.35 -4.45 7.85
CA GLY A 39 -7.30 -5.42 8.39
C GLY A 39 -7.38 -6.68 7.53
N GLY A 40 -6.23 -7.24 7.16
CA GLY A 40 -6.19 -8.47 6.36
C GLY A 40 -4.79 -9.00 6.05
N ASN A 41 -4.75 -10.28 5.73
CA ASN A 41 -3.54 -10.97 5.27
C ASN A 41 -3.21 -10.61 3.81
N GLY A 42 -1.98 -10.93 3.37
CA GLY A 42 -1.57 -10.77 1.96
C GLY A 42 -1.08 -9.36 1.61
N ILE A 43 -0.35 -8.72 2.52
CA ILE A 43 0.23 -7.38 2.32
C ILE A 43 1.09 -7.28 1.05
N PRO A 44 1.95 -8.25 0.69
CA PRO A 44 2.69 -8.17 -0.57
C PRO A 44 1.80 -8.07 -1.81
N GLN A 45 0.69 -8.83 -1.86
CA GLN A 45 -0.29 -8.78 -2.94
C GLN A 45 -1.07 -7.47 -2.94
N LEU A 46 -1.38 -6.93 -1.75
CA LEU A 46 -2.00 -5.61 -1.61
C LEU A 46 -1.07 -4.53 -2.14
N VAL A 47 0.22 -4.51 -1.74
CA VAL A 47 1.21 -3.53 -2.23
C VAL A 47 1.41 -3.68 -3.74
N ALA A 48 1.50 -4.89 -4.26
CA ALA A 48 1.57 -5.13 -5.72
C ALA A 48 0.33 -4.59 -6.44
N SER A 49 -0.85 -4.69 -5.82
CA SER A 49 -2.08 -4.11 -6.37
C SER A 49 -2.09 -2.59 -6.38
N LEU A 50 -1.45 -1.94 -5.40
CA LEU A 50 -1.25 -0.49 -5.37
C LEU A 50 -0.23 -0.04 -6.41
N ARG A 51 0.89 -0.77 -6.56
CA ARG A 51 1.89 -0.52 -7.62
C ARG A 51 1.28 -0.57 -9.03
N ARG A 52 0.39 -1.53 -9.28
CA ARG A 52 -0.37 -1.62 -10.55
C ARG A 52 -1.26 -0.42 -10.84
N LYS A 53 -1.52 0.47 -9.86
CA LYS A 53 -2.26 1.73 -10.05
C LYS A 53 -1.38 2.91 -10.43
N GLY A 54 -0.07 2.68 -10.59
CA GLY A 54 0.92 3.71 -10.91
C GLY A 54 1.67 4.26 -9.70
N LEU A 55 1.41 3.76 -8.49
CA LEU A 55 2.13 4.17 -7.30
C LEU A 55 3.53 3.52 -7.26
N VAL A 56 4.55 4.36 -7.07
CA VAL A 56 5.91 3.93 -6.76
C VAL A 56 6.00 3.71 -5.25
N ILE A 57 6.07 2.43 -4.86
CA ILE A 57 6.23 2.01 -3.46
C ILE A 57 7.56 1.28 -3.37
N GLN A 58 8.51 1.82 -2.62
CA GLN A 58 9.83 1.23 -2.40
C GLN A 58 9.76 0.18 -1.29
N THR A 59 10.72 -0.74 -1.30
CA THR A 59 10.91 -1.75 -0.25
C THR A 59 12.32 -1.60 0.30
N ALA A 60 12.46 -1.61 1.62
CA ALA A 60 13.76 -1.60 2.28
C ALA A 60 13.81 -2.69 3.36
N ASP A 61 14.95 -3.32 3.51
CA ASP A 61 15.22 -4.26 4.60
C ASP A 61 15.85 -3.53 5.77
N HIS A 62 15.40 -3.87 6.97
CA HIS A 62 15.90 -3.33 8.23
C HIS A 62 16.32 -4.46 9.15
N GLU A 63 17.28 -4.18 10.00
CA GLU A 63 17.62 -4.99 11.16
C GLU A 63 16.89 -4.44 12.39
N GLY A 64 16.58 -5.32 13.33
CA GLY A 64 15.98 -4.95 14.61
C GLY A 64 16.07 -6.09 15.60
N GLU A 65 15.40 -5.91 16.74
CA GLU A 65 15.29 -6.93 17.77
C GLU A 65 13.83 -7.37 17.90
N ASP A 66 13.62 -8.67 18.11
CA ASP A 66 12.32 -9.18 18.49
C ASP A 66 12.06 -9.05 20.00
N ARG A 67 10.94 -9.59 20.47
CA ARG A 67 10.54 -9.53 21.88
C ARG A 67 11.44 -10.32 22.82
N ASP A 68 12.27 -11.22 22.29
CA ASP A 68 13.20 -12.05 23.04
C ASP A 68 14.66 -11.56 22.86
N HIS A 69 14.84 -10.33 22.38
CA HIS A 69 16.13 -9.69 22.09
C HIS A 69 16.98 -10.44 21.05
N ARG A 70 16.34 -11.16 20.14
CA ARG A 70 17.06 -11.83 19.05
C ARG A 70 17.14 -10.88 17.84
N PRO A 71 18.28 -10.85 17.14
CA PRO A 71 18.41 -10.07 15.92
C PRO A 71 17.47 -10.64 14.85
N VAL A 72 16.68 -9.75 14.26
CA VAL A 72 15.73 -10.08 13.20
C VAL A 72 15.88 -9.12 12.02
N ARG A 73 15.44 -9.57 10.85
CA ARG A 73 15.32 -8.72 9.66
C ARG A 73 13.86 -8.55 9.31
N TYR A 74 13.46 -7.32 8.99
CA TYR A 74 12.09 -7.01 8.59
C TYR A 74 12.05 -5.99 7.45
N GLY A 75 11.06 -6.14 6.57
CA GLY A 75 10.86 -5.25 5.44
C GLY A 75 9.93 -4.08 5.79
N THR A 76 10.24 -2.91 5.25
CA THR A 76 9.33 -1.76 5.19
C THR A 76 8.91 -1.46 3.77
N TYR A 77 7.74 -0.84 3.64
CA TYR A 77 7.26 -0.24 2.41
C TYR A 77 7.14 1.27 2.61
N SER A 78 7.62 2.05 1.65
CA SER A 78 7.51 3.51 1.66
C SER A 78 6.92 4.01 0.35
N LEU A 79 6.03 4.99 0.44
CA LEU A 79 5.52 5.68 -0.74
C LEU A 79 6.58 6.66 -1.22
N ALA A 80 7.00 6.54 -2.48
CA ALA A 80 7.98 7.46 -3.05
C ALA A 80 7.38 8.87 -3.18
N PRO A 81 8.17 9.95 -3.01
CA PRO A 81 7.67 11.32 -3.04
C PRO A 81 6.85 11.67 -4.29
N GLU A 82 7.28 11.20 -5.46
CA GLU A 82 6.63 11.40 -6.75
C GLU A 82 5.23 10.78 -6.85
N SER A 83 4.92 9.81 -5.99
CA SER A 83 3.63 9.14 -5.95
C SER A 83 2.64 9.75 -4.95
N LYS A 84 3.06 10.74 -4.15
CA LYS A 84 2.16 11.42 -3.22
C LYS A 84 0.96 12.09 -3.90
N PRO A 85 1.12 12.84 -5.02
CA PRO A 85 -0.03 13.46 -5.70
C PRO A 85 -1.06 12.42 -6.19
N LEU A 86 -0.60 11.33 -6.80
CA LEU A 86 -1.47 10.24 -7.24
C LEU A 86 -2.12 9.51 -6.05
N ALA A 87 -1.40 9.34 -4.95
CA ALA A 87 -1.97 8.76 -3.75
C ALA A 87 -3.12 9.63 -3.20
N ASP A 88 -2.94 10.94 -3.17
CA ASP A 88 -3.96 11.88 -2.70
C ASP A 88 -5.20 11.85 -3.64
N GLU A 89 -5.01 11.88 -4.97
CA GLU A 89 -6.08 11.72 -5.98
C GLU A 89 -6.89 10.43 -5.74
N LEU A 90 -6.19 9.30 -5.55
CA LEU A 90 -6.80 7.99 -5.31
C LEU A 90 -7.60 7.90 -4.01
N LEU A 91 -7.11 8.56 -2.95
CA LEU A 91 -7.75 8.60 -1.64
C LEU A 91 -9.02 9.44 -1.68
N GLU A 92 -8.94 10.63 -2.28
CA GLU A 92 -10.07 11.54 -2.45
C GLU A 92 -11.17 10.90 -3.31
N GLU A 93 -10.81 10.34 -4.48
CA GLU A 93 -11.76 9.68 -5.37
C GLU A 93 -12.54 8.56 -4.66
N PHE A 94 -11.87 7.76 -3.83
CA PHE A 94 -12.53 6.68 -3.09
C PHE A 94 -13.48 7.22 -2.02
N ILE A 95 -13.08 8.24 -1.26
CA ILE A 95 -13.89 8.83 -0.19
C ILE A 95 -15.13 9.51 -0.76
N SER A 96 -14.99 10.30 -1.82
CA SER A 96 -16.10 11.04 -2.45
C SER A 96 -17.17 10.14 -3.08
N ARG A 97 -16.93 8.84 -3.24
CA ARG A 97 -17.91 7.88 -3.76
C ARG A 97 -18.71 7.15 -2.69
N GLU A 98 -18.21 7.13 -1.46
CA GLU A 98 -18.85 6.45 -0.33
C GLU A 98 -19.72 7.42 0.50
N VAL A 99 -19.66 8.72 0.19
CA VAL A 99 -20.54 9.79 0.68
C VAL A 99 -21.66 9.99 -0.34
#